data_AF-A0A1I6QE52-F1
#
_entry.id   AF-A0A1I6QE52-F1
#
_cell.length_a   1.000
_cell.length_b   1.000
_cell.length_c   1.000
_cell.angle_alpha   90.00
_cell.angle_beta   90.00
_cell.angle_gamma   90.00
#
_symmetry.space_group_name_H-M   'P 1'
#
loop_
_entity.id
_entity.type
_entity.pdbx_description
1 polymer ?
#
loop_
_entity_poly.entity_id
_entity_poly.type
_entity_poly.pdbx_seq_one_letter_code
_entity_poly.pdbx_strand_id
1 'polypeptide(L)'
;MSRSVHPSPPTARADEVVTSPAGGYHLTGSGRPAADRIQVLGEDEGSDRMGLSDLPRMSAPARDTAAEPSAPASAALVVVRPGAIILARHGEPALSRKCLLTSDQYRDWWARYEVGGLRAGQTPPPELVATAEGAGAIYASTRQRAQETAAAVAAGKEVMSDALFIEAPLPPPHFPSWFRLPPKYWGAVARIWWHAFNHHEGQETRAQAEIRAEQAAQALIARAEAGQDVLVLAHGYFNHMVGRRLKADGWKLVHNQGYKYWSQRRYEKR
;
A
#
# COMPACT_ATOMS: atom_id res chain seq x y z
N MET A 1 -57.44 -2.47 50.46
CA MET A 1 -57.25 -2.97 49.08
C MET A 1 -56.85 -1.78 48.21
N SER A 2 -55.55 -1.46 48.20
CA SER A 2 -55.02 -0.28 47.50
C SER A 2 -54.51 -0.70 46.12
N ARG A 3 -55.12 -0.17 45.07
CA ARG A 3 -54.68 -0.37 43.68
C ARG A 3 -53.66 0.71 43.32
N SER A 4 -52.41 0.30 43.13
CA SER A 4 -51.33 1.14 42.60
C SER A 4 -51.52 1.34 41.10
N VAL A 5 -51.48 2.60 40.67
CA VAL A 5 -51.46 3.03 39.27
C VAL A 5 -49.99 3.18 38.85
N HIS A 6 -49.57 2.46 37.81
CA HIS A 6 -48.26 2.64 37.17
C HIS A 6 -48.34 3.77 36.12
N PRO A 7 -47.36 4.69 36.05
CA PRO A 7 -47.27 5.64 34.95
C PRO A 7 -46.54 5.03 33.74
N SER A 8 -47.06 5.30 32.54
CA SER A 8 -46.46 4.98 31.25
C SER A 8 -45.17 5.81 31.00
N PRO A 9 -44.19 5.28 30.25
CA PRO A 9 -42.96 6.02 29.91
C PRO A 9 -43.19 7.04 28.78
N PRO A 10 -42.40 8.14 28.74
CA PRO A 10 -42.54 9.17 27.72
C PRO A 10 -41.93 8.76 26.37
N THR A 11 -42.67 9.10 25.32
CA THR A 11 -42.27 9.06 23.90
C THR A 11 -41.27 10.18 23.60
N ALA A 12 -40.05 9.83 23.19
CA ALA A 12 -39.08 10.79 22.67
C ALA A 12 -39.30 11.00 21.16
N ARG A 13 -39.48 12.26 20.79
CA ARG A 13 -39.61 12.74 19.41
C ARG A 13 -38.25 12.68 18.69
N ALA A 14 -38.32 12.35 17.40
CA ALA A 14 -37.28 12.59 16.43
C ALA A 14 -37.16 14.10 16.16
N ASP A 15 -35.92 14.59 16.04
CA ASP A 15 -35.44 15.52 15.03
C ASP A 15 -34.02 15.98 15.42
N GLU A 16 -33.04 15.66 14.59
CA GLU A 16 -32.20 16.63 13.85
C GLU A 16 -30.95 15.90 13.30
N VAL A 17 -30.99 15.62 12.00
CA VAL A 17 -29.88 15.00 11.26
C VAL A 17 -28.94 16.12 10.83
N VAL A 18 -27.81 16.26 11.53
CA VAL A 18 -26.68 17.05 11.04
C VAL A 18 -26.03 16.29 9.88
N THR A 19 -26.28 16.78 8.67
CA THR A 19 -25.63 16.32 7.44
C THR A 19 -24.18 16.82 7.41
N SER A 20 -23.23 15.88 7.46
CA SER A 20 -21.80 16.16 7.22
C SER A 20 -21.49 15.89 5.74
N PRO A 21 -20.86 16.83 4.99
CA PRO A 21 -20.66 16.67 3.56
C PRO A 21 -19.49 15.73 3.23
N ALA A 22 -19.68 14.98 2.15
CA ALA A 22 -18.75 14.03 1.56
C ALA A 22 -17.40 14.69 1.21
N GLY A 23 -16.31 14.10 1.72
CA GLY A 23 -14.95 14.46 1.35
C GLY A 23 -14.64 13.99 -0.08
N GLY A 24 -14.70 14.91 -1.04
CA GLY A 24 -14.12 14.76 -2.36
C GLY A 24 -12.62 15.03 -2.33
N TYR A 25 -11.83 14.16 -2.95
CA TYR A 25 -10.40 14.37 -3.12
C TYR A 25 -10.15 15.32 -4.29
N HIS A 26 -9.81 16.58 -3.99
CA HIS A 26 -9.23 17.52 -4.94
C HIS A 26 -7.70 17.35 -4.94
N LEU A 27 -7.12 16.95 -6.08
CA LEU A 27 -5.69 17.06 -6.33
C LEU A 27 -5.41 18.46 -6.87
N THR A 28 -4.72 19.29 -6.10
CA THR A 28 -4.17 20.58 -6.55
C THR A 28 -2.65 20.58 -6.43
N GLY A 29 -1.99 21.05 -7.49
CA GLY A 29 -0.73 21.81 -7.39
C GLY A 29 0.56 21.06 -7.67
N SER A 30 0.97 21.01 -8.94
CA SER A 30 2.37 20.83 -9.34
C SER A 30 3.09 22.19 -9.35
N GLY A 31 3.71 22.55 -8.23
CA GLY A 31 4.69 23.63 -8.16
C GLY A 31 6.09 23.07 -8.39
N ARG A 32 6.74 23.48 -9.49
CA ARG A 32 8.18 23.24 -9.73
C ARG A 32 9.00 24.25 -8.91
N PRO A 33 10.11 23.87 -8.25
CA PRO A 33 11.08 24.84 -7.76
C PRO A 33 12.01 25.27 -8.90
N ALA A 34 12.30 26.57 -8.94
CA ALA A 34 13.24 27.21 -9.86
C ALA A 34 14.69 26.86 -9.48
N ALA A 35 15.51 26.61 -10.49
CA ALA A 35 16.95 26.41 -10.37
C ALA A 35 17.67 27.77 -10.42
N ASP A 36 18.57 27.98 -9.46
CA ASP A 36 19.44 29.14 -9.37
C ASP A 36 20.44 29.18 -10.53
N ARG A 37 20.55 30.36 -11.16
CA ARG A 37 21.43 30.65 -12.29
C ARG A 37 22.69 31.34 -11.75
N ILE A 38 23.80 30.61 -11.75
CA ILE A 38 25.13 31.16 -11.51
C ILE A 38 25.49 32.09 -12.68
N GLN A 39 25.71 33.37 -12.39
CA GLN A 39 26.35 34.33 -13.29
C GLN A 39 27.86 34.35 -13.00
N VAL A 40 28.65 33.98 -14.01
CA VAL A 40 30.06 34.33 -14.16
C VAL A 40 30.10 35.39 -15.23
N LEU A 41 30.78 36.52 -14.99
CA LEU A 41 31.50 37.34 -15.98
C LEU A 41 32.16 38.53 -15.25
N GLY A 42 33.44 38.74 -15.54
CA GLY A 42 34.25 39.83 -15.02
C GLY A 42 35.71 39.63 -15.41
N GLU A 43 35.99 39.78 -16.70
CA GLU A 43 37.34 39.99 -17.24
C GLU A 43 37.72 41.46 -16.99
N ASP A 44 38.98 41.70 -16.60
CA ASP A 44 39.63 43.00 -16.83
C ASP A 44 41.12 42.76 -17.08
N GLU A 45 41.58 43.15 -18.28
CA GLU A 45 42.97 43.10 -18.72
C GLU A 45 43.69 44.40 -18.33
N GLY A 46 44.95 44.28 -17.90
CA GLY A 46 45.79 45.42 -17.57
C GLY A 46 47.27 45.09 -17.68
N SER A 47 47.78 45.26 -18.89
CA SER A 47 49.19 45.20 -19.30
C SER A 47 50.07 46.18 -18.51
N ASP A 48 51.26 45.75 -18.05
CA ASP A 48 52.47 46.54 -18.26
C ASP A 48 53.77 45.72 -18.29
N ARG A 49 54.67 46.13 -19.17
CA ARG A 49 55.97 45.51 -19.48
C ARG A 49 57.11 46.26 -18.78
N MET A 50 58.12 45.50 -18.35
CA MET A 50 59.58 45.70 -18.54
C MET A 50 60.41 45.45 -17.27
N GLY A 51 61.53 44.75 -17.45
CA GLY A 51 62.60 44.66 -16.45
C GLY A 51 63.50 43.44 -16.61
N LEU A 52 64.40 43.50 -17.58
CA LEU A 52 65.50 42.56 -17.81
C LEU A 52 66.60 42.76 -16.75
N SER A 53 67.07 41.71 -16.07
CA SER A 53 68.51 41.39 -15.87
C SER A 53 68.78 40.31 -14.80
N ASP A 54 69.86 39.56 -15.07
CA ASP A 54 70.71 38.78 -14.18
C ASP A 54 70.33 37.34 -13.77
N LEU A 55 70.96 36.41 -14.50
CA LEU A 55 71.19 35.00 -14.14
C LEU A 55 72.11 34.90 -12.91
N PRO A 56 72.00 33.80 -12.14
CA PRO A 56 73.06 32.81 -12.30
C PRO A 56 72.57 31.35 -12.36
N ARG A 57 73.39 30.58 -13.06
CA ARG A 57 73.36 29.14 -13.28
C ARG A 57 73.32 28.39 -11.93
N MET A 58 72.26 27.63 -11.67
CA MET A 58 72.18 26.70 -10.54
C MET A 58 71.88 25.28 -11.01
N SER A 59 72.65 24.36 -10.43
CA SER A 59 72.71 22.93 -10.68
C SER A 59 71.36 22.22 -10.64
N ALA A 60 71.21 21.20 -11.49
CA ALA A 60 70.15 20.21 -11.39
C ALA A 60 70.30 19.38 -10.09
N PRO A 61 69.20 19.12 -9.37
CA PRO A 61 69.09 17.94 -8.52
C PRO A 61 68.00 16.98 -9.00
N ALA A 62 68.33 15.70 -8.80
CA ALA A 62 67.53 14.49 -8.67
C ALA A 62 66.08 14.47 -9.21
N ARG A 63 65.81 13.49 -10.07
CA ARG A 63 64.47 12.98 -10.36
C ARG A 63 63.83 12.46 -9.06
N ASP A 64 62.90 13.23 -8.52
CA ASP A 64 61.94 12.70 -7.55
C ASP A 64 61.04 11.70 -8.26
N THR A 65 61.00 10.48 -7.73
CA THR A 65 60.06 9.45 -8.16
C THR A 65 58.69 9.82 -7.62
N ALA A 66 57.88 10.47 -8.47
CA ALA A 66 56.47 10.66 -8.17
C ALA A 66 55.81 9.28 -8.00
N ALA A 67 55.41 8.97 -6.76
CA ALA A 67 54.54 7.84 -6.49
C ALA A 67 53.19 8.09 -7.16
N GLU A 68 52.79 7.18 -8.05
CA GLU A 68 51.45 7.18 -8.66
C GLU A 68 50.38 7.09 -7.56
N PRO A 69 49.28 7.86 -7.65
CA PRO A 69 48.15 7.68 -6.76
C PRO A 69 47.51 6.32 -7.04
N SER A 70 47.54 5.43 -6.05
CA SER A 70 46.83 4.15 -6.10
C SER A 70 45.34 4.40 -6.35
N ALA A 71 44.83 3.83 -7.45
CA ALA A 71 43.42 3.88 -7.81
C ALA A 71 42.53 3.47 -6.62
N PRO A 72 41.35 4.08 -6.42
CA PRO A 72 40.45 3.67 -5.36
C PRO A 72 40.08 2.20 -5.57
N ALA A 73 40.24 1.40 -4.52
CA ALA A 73 39.81 0.01 -4.50
C ALA A 73 38.36 -0.05 -4.97
N SER A 74 38.12 -0.75 -6.08
CA SER A 74 36.79 -1.00 -6.62
C SER A 74 35.92 -1.57 -5.51
N ALA A 75 34.95 -0.78 -5.04
CA ALA A 75 33.98 -1.24 -4.07
C ALA A 75 33.25 -2.43 -4.70
N ALA A 76 33.56 -3.63 -4.22
CA ALA A 76 32.92 -4.85 -4.69
C ALA A 76 31.40 -4.66 -4.56
N LEU A 77 30.70 -4.74 -5.69
CA LEU A 77 29.24 -4.68 -5.71
C LEU A 77 28.71 -5.82 -4.85
N VAL A 78 28.19 -5.50 -3.66
CA VAL A 78 27.52 -6.48 -2.80
C VAL A 78 26.23 -6.88 -3.51
N VAL A 79 26.19 -8.12 -4.01
CA VAL A 79 24.98 -8.68 -4.61
C VAL A 79 23.99 -8.95 -3.49
N VAL A 80 23.03 -8.05 -3.30
CA VAL A 80 21.90 -8.25 -2.39
C VAL A 80 20.91 -9.20 -3.07
N ARG A 81 20.63 -10.33 -2.42
CA ARG A 81 19.59 -11.24 -2.89
C ARG A 81 18.23 -10.62 -2.58
N PRO A 82 17.28 -10.56 -3.53
CA PRO A 82 15.94 -10.10 -3.22
C PRO A 82 15.29 -10.95 -2.13
N GLY A 83 14.62 -10.30 -1.19
CA GLY A 83 13.71 -10.95 -0.25
C GLY A 83 12.42 -11.40 -0.95
N ALA A 84 11.52 -12.01 -0.19
CA ALA A 84 10.22 -12.44 -0.68
C ALA A 84 9.12 -11.39 -0.48
N ILE A 85 8.06 -11.51 -1.26
CA ILE A 85 6.84 -10.71 -1.12
C ILE A 85 5.70 -11.63 -0.68
N ILE A 86 5.07 -11.31 0.44
CA ILE A 86 4.00 -12.09 1.03
C ILE A 86 2.72 -11.26 1.06
N LEU A 87 1.69 -11.77 0.38
CA LEU A 87 0.36 -11.17 0.38
C LEU A 87 -0.57 -11.99 1.27
N ALA A 88 -0.99 -11.42 2.40
CA ALA A 88 -1.89 -12.04 3.35
C ALA A 88 -3.25 -11.35 3.38
N ARG A 89 -4.31 -12.15 3.48
CA ARG A 89 -5.67 -11.65 3.65
C ARG A 89 -5.95 -11.40 5.13
N HIS A 90 -6.62 -10.30 5.42
CA HIS A 90 -7.12 -9.96 6.76
C HIS A 90 -7.90 -11.12 7.43
N GLY A 91 -8.00 -11.08 8.75
CA GLY A 91 -8.79 -12.00 9.55
C GLY A 91 -10.30 -11.91 9.30
N GLU A 92 -11.11 -12.77 9.93
CA GLU A 92 -12.55 -12.75 9.69
C GLU A 92 -13.19 -11.46 10.24
N PRO A 93 -13.98 -10.71 9.45
CA PRO A 93 -14.60 -9.47 9.93
C PRO A 93 -15.76 -9.69 10.90
N ALA A 94 -16.02 -8.69 11.75
CA ALA A 94 -17.10 -8.66 12.73
C ALA A 94 -18.50 -8.43 12.13
N LEU A 95 -18.73 -8.86 10.89
CA LEU A 95 -20.01 -8.68 10.22
C LEU A 95 -20.51 -10.00 9.63
N SER A 96 -21.70 -10.39 10.05
CA SER A 96 -22.30 -11.66 9.62
C SER A 96 -22.48 -11.71 8.11
N ARG A 97 -22.10 -12.86 7.55
CA ARG A 97 -22.33 -13.21 6.14
C ARG A 97 -23.50 -14.19 5.98
N LYS A 98 -24.17 -14.55 7.08
CA LYS A 98 -25.31 -15.48 7.14
C LYS A 98 -26.63 -14.71 7.13
N CYS A 99 -26.88 -13.99 6.05
CA CYS A 99 -28.11 -13.24 5.82
C CYS A 99 -28.46 -13.26 4.32
N LEU A 100 -29.71 -12.95 3.99
CA LEU A 100 -30.17 -12.72 2.62
C LEU A 100 -30.47 -11.25 2.45
N LEU A 101 -29.89 -10.62 1.42
CA LEU A 101 -29.98 -9.18 1.20
C LEU A 101 -30.46 -8.91 -0.22
N THR A 102 -31.24 -7.85 -0.42
CA THR A 102 -31.39 -7.23 -1.75
C THR A 102 -30.09 -6.55 -2.18
N SER A 103 -30.02 -6.02 -3.41
CA SER A 103 -28.86 -5.25 -3.87
C SER A 103 -28.61 -4.01 -3.00
N ASP A 104 -29.67 -3.24 -2.69
CA ASP A 104 -29.55 -2.04 -1.85
C ASP A 104 -29.14 -2.40 -0.41
N GLN A 105 -29.74 -3.45 0.17
CA GLN A 105 -29.33 -3.93 1.49
C GLN A 105 -27.87 -4.44 1.51
N TYR A 106 -27.39 -5.00 0.40
CA TYR A 106 -25.99 -5.40 0.26
C TYR A 106 -25.06 -4.18 0.20
N ARG A 107 -25.49 -3.06 -0.41
CA ARG A 107 -24.75 -1.79 -0.39
C ARG A 107 -24.57 -1.27 1.04
N ASP A 108 -25.63 -1.25 1.83
CA ASP A 108 -25.57 -0.85 3.24
C ASP A 108 -24.74 -1.82 4.08
N TRP A 109 -24.84 -3.12 3.78
CA TRP A 109 -24.01 -4.13 4.41
C TRP A 109 -22.53 -3.95 4.06
N TRP A 110 -22.20 -3.66 2.80
CA TRP A 110 -20.83 -3.43 2.34
C TRP A 110 -20.23 -2.17 2.95
N ALA A 111 -21.00 -1.08 3.05
CA ALA A 111 -20.57 0.14 3.72
C ALA A 111 -20.15 -0.11 5.19
N ARG A 112 -20.95 -0.90 5.93
CA ARG A 112 -20.60 -1.34 7.29
C ARG A 112 -19.40 -2.28 7.32
N TYR A 113 -19.29 -3.18 6.33
CA TYR A 113 -18.15 -4.09 6.20
C TYR A 113 -16.85 -3.33 5.97
N GLU A 114 -16.88 -2.23 5.21
CA GLU A 114 -15.71 -1.43 4.88
C GLU A 114 -15.09 -0.72 6.09
N VAL A 115 -15.91 -0.30 7.05
CA VAL A 115 -15.45 0.35 8.28
C VAL A 115 -15.30 -0.62 9.46
N GLY A 116 -15.74 -1.88 9.31
CA GLY A 116 -15.73 -2.88 10.37
C GLY A 116 -14.36 -3.51 10.65
N GLY A 117 -14.14 -3.88 11.91
CA GLY A 117 -13.00 -4.65 12.39
C GLY A 117 -13.18 -6.16 12.28
N LEU A 118 -12.34 -6.90 13.01
CA LEU A 118 -12.31 -8.35 13.11
C LEU A 118 -13.33 -8.88 14.11
N ARG A 119 -13.88 -10.06 13.83
CA ARG A 119 -14.67 -10.82 14.78
C ARG A 119 -13.82 -11.14 16.01
N ALA A 120 -14.37 -10.87 17.20
CA ALA A 120 -13.68 -11.12 18.47
C ALA A 120 -13.30 -12.59 18.67
N GLY A 121 -12.26 -12.83 19.46
CA GLY A 121 -11.83 -14.18 19.87
C GLY A 121 -11.08 -14.98 18.80
N GLN A 122 -10.66 -14.34 17.71
CA GLN A 122 -9.80 -14.97 16.72
C GLN A 122 -8.33 -14.86 17.12
N THR A 123 -7.56 -15.89 16.80
CA THR A 123 -6.10 -15.90 16.91
C THR A 123 -5.48 -16.01 15.52
N PRO A 124 -4.41 -15.27 15.20
CA PRO A 124 -3.72 -15.42 13.94
C PRO A 124 -3.11 -16.84 13.82
N PRO A 125 -3.03 -17.42 12.61
CA PRO A 125 -2.32 -18.66 12.39
C PRO A 125 -0.83 -18.52 12.73
N PRO A 126 -0.21 -19.51 13.41
CA PRO A 126 1.20 -19.45 13.78
C PRO A 126 2.14 -19.18 12.59
N GLU A 127 1.83 -19.71 11.41
CA GLU A 127 2.62 -19.52 10.20
C GLU A 127 2.65 -18.05 9.73
N LEU A 128 1.54 -17.32 9.91
CA LEU A 128 1.46 -15.90 9.56
C LEU A 128 2.21 -15.05 10.60
N VAL A 129 2.17 -15.44 11.88
CA VAL A 129 2.97 -14.80 12.93
C VAL A 129 4.46 -14.96 12.64
N ALA A 130 4.93 -16.18 12.35
CA ALA A 130 6.32 -16.43 11.98
C ALA A 130 6.74 -15.64 10.72
N THR A 131 5.81 -15.47 9.76
CA THR A 131 6.06 -14.64 8.58
C THR A 131 6.22 -13.16 8.93
N ALA A 132 5.39 -12.64 9.84
CA ALA A 132 5.51 -11.26 10.31
C ALA A 132 6.79 -11.03 11.12
N GLU A 133 7.21 -12.00 11.95
CA GLU A 133 8.47 -11.98 12.68
C GLU A 133 9.67 -11.87 11.73
N GLY A 134 9.68 -12.66 10.64
CA GLY A 134 10.72 -12.66 9.63
C GLY A 134 10.70 -11.49 8.63
N ALA A 135 9.59 -10.76 8.51
CA ALA A 135 9.45 -9.70 7.52
C ALA A 135 10.32 -8.45 7.84
N GLY A 136 11.13 -7.98 6.91
CA GLY A 136 11.85 -6.71 7.05
C GLY A 136 10.95 -5.47 6.93
N ALA A 137 9.80 -5.60 6.26
CA ALA A 137 8.80 -4.54 6.15
C ALA A 137 7.38 -5.12 6.25
N ILE A 138 6.49 -4.44 6.97
CA ILE A 138 5.08 -4.83 7.13
C ILE A 138 4.19 -3.69 6.67
N TYR A 139 3.30 -3.98 5.73
CA TYR A 139 2.27 -3.08 5.23
C TYR A 139 0.89 -3.57 5.64
N ALA A 140 -0.01 -2.63 5.93
CA ALA A 140 -1.42 -2.90 6.07
C ALA A 140 -2.23 -1.92 5.23
N SER A 141 -3.37 -2.37 4.70
CA SER A 141 -4.33 -1.41 4.15
C SER A 141 -4.86 -0.51 5.28
N THR A 142 -5.32 0.69 4.94
CA THR A 142 -5.98 1.62 5.89
C THR A 142 -7.32 1.11 6.45
N ARG A 143 -7.86 -0.02 5.98
CA ARG A 143 -9.11 -0.58 6.52
C ARG A 143 -8.89 -1.20 7.91
N GLN A 144 -9.81 -0.93 8.84
CA GLN A 144 -9.73 -1.36 10.24
C GLN A 144 -9.40 -2.85 10.41
N ARG A 145 -10.14 -3.74 9.72
CA ARG A 145 -9.88 -5.20 9.74
C ARG A 145 -8.45 -5.59 9.33
N ALA A 146 -7.81 -4.85 8.43
CA ALA A 146 -6.44 -5.12 8.01
C ALA A 146 -5.44 -4.60 9.04
N GLN A 147 -5.71 -3.44 9.65
CA GLN A 147 -4.89 -2.91 10.74
C GLN A 147 -4.93 -3.79 11.98
N GLU A 148 -6.11 -4.27 12.38
CA GLU A 148 -6.25 -5.21 13.50
C GLU A 148 -5.57 -6.55 13.20
N THR A 149 -5.61 -7.00 11.93
CA THR A 149 -4.85 -8.20 11.49
C THR A 149 -3.36 -7.95 11.67
N ALA A 150 -2.85 -6.80 11.25
CA ALA A 150 -1.44 -6.46 11.37
C ALA A 150 -1.02 -6.34 12.85
N ALA A 151 -1.80 -5.66 13.68
CA ALA A 151 -1.57 -5.56 15.12
C ALA A 151 -1.50 -6.94 15.80
N ALA A 152 -2.33 -7.89 15.35
CA ALA A 152 -2.33 -9.26 15.89
C ALA A 152 -1.08 -10.07 15.54
N VAL A 153 -0.37 -9.76 14.45
CA VAL A 153 0.79 -10.55 13.97
C VAL A 153 2.13 -9.83 14.09
N ALA A 154 2.15 -8.50 14.11
CA ALA A 154 3.38 -7.72 14.03
C ALA A 154 4.22 -7.75 15.30
N ALA A 155 3.66 -8.17 16.45
CA ALA A 155 4.37 -8.30 17.73
C ALA A 155 5.18 -7.04 18.11
N GLY A 156 4.64 -5.85 17.85
CA GLY A 156 5.28 -4.56 18.15
C GLY A 156 6.19 -4.01 17.05
N LYS A 157 6.38 -4.71 15.93
CA LYS A 157 7.06 -4.17 14.75
C LYS A 157 6.26 -3.05 14.12
N GLU A 158 6.96 -2.09 13.53
CA GLU A 158 6.32 -0.99 12.79
C GLU A 158 5.51 -1.54 11.61
N VAL A 159 4.29 -1.02 11.47
CA VAL A 159 3.37 -1.35 10.38
C VAL A 159 3.06 -0.08 9.60
N MET A 160 3.39 -0.09 8.31
CA MET A 160 3.09 1.01 7.40
C MET A 160 1.64 0.87 6.91
N SER A 161 0.78 1.81 7.29
CA SER A 161 -0.59 1.85 6.78
C SER A 161 -0.67 2.64 5.47
N ASP A 162 -1.21 2.02 4.42
CA ASP A 162 -1.30 2.66 3.10
C ASP A 162 -2.64 2.39 2.41
N ALA A 163 -3.23 3.43 1.83
CA ALA A 163 -4.46 3.35 1.05
C ALA A 163 -4.25 2.61 -0.28
N LEU A 164 -3.01 2.47 -0.74
CA LEU A 164 -2.65 1.73 -1.95
C LEU A 164 -3.18 0.28 -1.92
N PHE A 165 -3.25 -0.32 -0.73
CA PHE A 165 -3.67 -1.72 -0.53
C PHE A 165 -5.14 -1.91 -0.16
N ILE A 166 -6.01 -0.90 -0.29
CA ILE A 166 -7.46 -1.09 -0.05
C ILE A 166 -8.10 -2.00 -1.12
N GLU A 167 -9.21 -2.63 -0.76
CA GLU A 167 -9.98 -3.47 -1.69
C GLU A 167 -10.55 -2.63 -2.84
N ALA A 168 -10.71 -3.26 -4.01
CA ALA A 168 -11.39 -2.60 -5.12
C ALA A 168 -12.86 -2.27 -4.73
N PRO A 169 -13.39 -1.12 -5.15
CA PRO A 169 -14.81 -0.81 -4.96
C PRO A 169 -15.64 -1.69 -5.90
N LEU A 170 -16.46 -2.54 -5.31
CA LEU A 170 -17.25 -3.54 -6.04
C LEU A 170 -18.74 -3.29 -5.79
N PRO A 171 -19.32 -2.22 -6.36
CA PRO A 171 -20.75 -1.96 -6.21
C PRO A 171 -21.56 -3.09 -6.87
N PRO A 172 -22.65 -3.55 -6.25
CA PRO A 172 -23.56 -4.48 -6.90
C PRO A 172 -24.35 -3.76 -8.01
N PRO A 173 -24.81 -4.46 -9.05
CA PRO A 173 -25.81 -3.91 -9.96
C PRO A 173 -27.15 -3.71 -9.26
N HIS A 174 -27.97 -2.76 -9.74
CA HIS A 174 -29.35 -2.62 -9.28
C HIS A 174 -30.19 -3.82 -9.75
N PHE A 175 -30.80 -4.52 -8.80
CA PHE A 175 -31.66 -5.68 -9.05
C PHE A 175 -33.03 -5.47 -8.41
N PRO A 176 -34.09 -6.13 -8.90
CA PRO A 176 -35.42 -6.03 -8.30
C PRO A 176 -35.42 -6.40 -6.80
N SER A 177 -36.23 -5.70 -6.01
CA SER A 177 -36.26 -5.80 -4.54
C SER A 177 -36.72 -7.15 -3.99
N TRP A 178 -37.34 -8.00 -4.81
CA TRP A 178 -37.70 -9.37 -4.45
C TRP A 178 -36.52 -10.35 -4.55
N PHE A 179 -35.47 -10.01 -5.31
CA PHE A 179 -34.31 -10.87 -5.49
C PHE A 179 -33.31 -10.67 -4.34
N ARG A 180 -32.95 -11.77 -3.68
CA ARG A 180 -32.05 -11.74 -2.52
C ARG A 180 -30.97 -12.79 -2.62
N LEU A 181 -29.76 -12.40 -2.23
CA LEU A 181 -28.60 -13.28 -2.17
C LEU A 181 -27.83 -13.09 -0.86
N PRO A 182 -27.08 -14.11 -0.41
CA PRO A 182 -26.08 -13.92 0.63
C PRO A 182 -24.94 -13.00 0.19
N PRO A 183 -24.26 -12.29 1.12
CA PRO A 183 -23.14 -11.38 0.82
C PRO A 183 -22.02 -12.02 -0.01
N LYS A 184 -21.77 -13.33 0.14
CA LYS A 184 -20.78 -14.06 -0.67
C LYS A 184 -21.11 -14.02 -2.16
N TYR A 185 -22.39 -14.21 -2.51
CA TYR A 185 -22.83 -14.26 -3.90
C TYR A 185 -23.00 -12.85 -4.46
N TRP A 186 -23.49 -11.89 -3.67
CA TRP A 186 -23.46 -10.49 -4.08
C TRP A 186 -22.05 -10.00 -4.40
N GLY A 187 -21.05 -10.34 -3.58
CA GLY A 187 -19.65 -10.02 -3.89
C GLY A 187 -19.10 -10.72 -5.14
N ALA A 188 -19.68 -11.85 -5.57
CA ALA A 188 -19.33 -12.48 -6.85
C ALA A 188 -20.00 -11.76 -8.04
N VAL A 189 -21.29 -11.45 -7.91
CA VAL A 189 -22.06 -10.68 -8.90
C VAL A 189 -21.43 -9.30 -9.11
N ALA A 190 -21.14 -8.55 -8.05
CA ALA A 190 -20.51 -7.24 -8.13
C ALA A 190 -19.15 -7.29 -8.87
N ARG A 191 -18.33 -8.31 -8.61
CA ARG A 191 -17.06 -8.52 -9.34
C ARG A 191 -17.27 -8.81 -10.82
N ILE A 192 -18.23 -9.66 -11.16
CA ILE A 192 -18.55 -9.95 -12.56
C ILE A 192 -19.01 -8.67 -13.25
N TRP A 193 -19.90 -7.90 -12.63
CA TRP A 193 -20.42 -6.68 -13.22
C TRP A 193 -19.37 -5.59 -13.40
N TRP A 194 -18.56 -5.37 -12.37
CA TRP A 194 -17.45 -4.43 -12.44
C TRP A 194 -16.44 -4.82 -13.52
N HIS A 195 -16.12 -6.12 -13.65
CA HIS A 195 -15.12 -6.58 -14.61
C HIS A 195 -15.63 -6.68 -16.05
N ALA A 196 -16.88 -7.14 -16.26
CA ALA A 196 -17.45 -7.41 -17.59
C ALA A 196 -18.18 -6.20 -18.18
N PHE A 197 -18.78 -5.36 -17.34
CA PHE A 197 -19.63 -4.24 -17.77
C PHE A 197 -19.11 -2.87 -17.32
N ASN A 198 -17.93 -2.81 -16.69
CA ASN A 198 -17.37 -1.59 -16.12
C ASN A 198 -18.36 -0.89 -15.17
N HIS A 199 -19.09 -1.66 -14.36
CA HIS A 199 -20.02 -1.13 -13.36
C HIS A 199 -19.27 -0.65 -12.11
N HIS A 200 -18.99 0.64 -12.02
CA HIS A 200 -18.20 1.23 -10.91
C HIS A 200 -18.89 2.39 -10.17
N GLU A 201 -20.04 2.89 -10.65
CA GLU A 201 -20.84 3.94 -10.00
C GLU A 201 -20.02 5.19 -9.58
N GLY A 202 -19.12 5.64 -10.45
CA GLY A 202 -18.24 6.79 -10.16
C GLY A 202 -17.07 6.49 -9.22
N GLN A 203 -16.98 5.28 -8.68
CA GLN A 203 -15.80 4.79 -7.95
C GLN A 203 -14.73 4.28 -8.93
N GLU A 204 -13.63 3.75 -8.38
CA GLU A 204 -12.49 3.23 -9.16
C GLU A 204 -12.94 2.20 -10.21
N THR A 205 -12.55 2.44 -11.45
CA THR A 205 -12.77 1.54 -12.59
C THR A 205 -11.80 0.37 -12.57
N ARG A 206 -12.04 -0.63 -13.42
CA ARG A 206 -11.11 -1.74 -13.60
C ARG A 206 -9.71 -1.32 -14.04
N ALA A 207 -9.62 -0.43 -15.03
CA ALA A 207 -8.34 0.05 -15.53
C ALA A 207 -7.56 0.80 -14.44
N GLN A 208 -8.24 1.62 -13.64
CA GLN A 208 -7.62 2.33 -12.51
C GLN A 208 -7.12 1.36 -11.43
N ALA A 209 -7.92 0.36 -11.06
CA ALA A 209 -7.49 -0.66 -10.11
C ALA A 209 -6.32 -1.52 -10.63
N GLU A 210 -6.27 -1.78 -11.95
CA GLU A 210 -5.14 -2.48 -12.59
C GLU A 210 -3.85 -1.65 -12.60
N ILE A 211 -3.94 -0.32 -12.71
CA ILE A 211 -2.83 0.62 -12.54
C ILE A 211 -2.40 0.67 -11.08
N ARG A 212 -3.36 0.75 -10.15
CA ARG A 212 -3.07 0.76 -8.71
C ARG A 212 -2.40 -0.54 -8.25
N ALA A 213 -2.84 -1.69 -8.78
CA ALA A 213 -2.21 -2.98 -8.50
C ALA A 213 -0.77 -3.06 -9.04
N GLU A 214 -0.47 -2.39 -10.15
CA GLU A 214 0.89 -2.25 -10.69
C GLU A 214 1.74 -1.41 -9.74
N GLN A 215 1.26 -0.23 -9.35
CA GLN A 215 1.95 0.64 -8.39
C GLN A 215 2.23 -0.08 -7.06
N ALA A 216 1.24 -0.81 -6.55
CA ALA A 216 1.38 -1.64 -5.36
C ALA A 216 2.47 -2.71 -5.53
N ALA A 217 2.46 -3.45 -6.66
CA ALA A 217 3.49 -4.45 -6.92
C ALA A 217 4.89 -3.82 -6.99
N GLN A 218 5.07 -2.73 -7.73
CA GLN A 218 6.37 -2.07 -7.86
C GLN A 218 6.91 -1.55 -6.51
N ALA A 219 6.04 -1.00 -5.65
CA ALA A 219 6.45 -0.58 -4.30
C ALA A 219 6.95 -1.77 -3.45
N LEU A 220 6.31 -2.94 -3.56
CA LEU A 220 6.73 -4.15 -2.85
C LEU A 220 8.01 -4.73 -3.43
N ILE A 221 8.15 -4.72 -4.76
CA ILE A 221 9.35 -5.18 -5.47
C ILE A 221 10.56 -4.35 -5.05
N ALA A 222 10.45 -3.02 -5.03
CA ALA A 222 11.55 -2.14 -4.64
C ALA A 222 12.07 -2.45 -3.22
N ARG A 223 11.16 -2.73 -2.29
CA ARG A 223 11.53 -3.15 -0.91
C ARG A 223 12.17 -4.53 -0.88
N ALA A 224 11.62 -5.47 -1.64
CA ALA A 224 12.11 -6.83 -1.68
C ALA A 224 13.49 -6.92 -2.34
N GLU A 225 13.73 -6.18 -3.43
CA GLU A 225 15.04 -6.10 -4.10
C GLU A 225 16.12 -5.45 -3.24
N ALA A 226 15.73 -4.65 -2.24
CA ALA A 226 16.64 -4.17 -1.19
C ALA A 226 17.00 -5.25 -0.14
N GLY A 227 16.56 -6.50 -0.32
CA GLY A 227 16.91 -7.65 0.51
C GLY A 227 15.96 -7.94 1.67
N GLN A 228 14.79 -7.30 1.71
CA GLN A 228 13.83 -7.44 2.80
C GLN A 228 12.68 -8.39 2.41
N ASP A 229 12.29 -9.31 3.30
CA ASP A 229 10.98 -9.95 3.17
C ASP A 229 9.88 -8.93 3.46
N VAL A 230 8.89 -8.81 2.58
CA VAL A 230 7.82 -7.81 2.66
C VAL A 230 6.49 -8.52 2.90
N LEU A 231 5.83 -8.22 4.02
CA LEU A 231 4.50 -8.74 4.34
C LEU A 231 3.43 -7.66 4.14
N VAL A 232 2.35 -8.01 3.43
CA VAL A 232 1.20 -7.13 3.21
C VAL A 232 -0.07 -7.77 3.79
N LEU A 233 -0.72 -7.09 4.73
CA LEU A 233 -1.98 -7.48 5.34
C LEU A 233 -3.11 -6.67 4.71
N ALA A 234 -3.85 -7.28 3.81
CA ALA A 234 -4.85 -6.58 3.00
C ALA A 234 -6.02 -7.50 2.58
N HIS A 235 -6.56 -7.30 1.37
CA HIS A 235 -7.85 -7.86 0.96
C HIS A 235 -7.71 -8.90 -0.14
N GLY A 236 -8.66 -9.81 -0.21
CA GLY A 236 -8.54 -11.00 -1.04
C GLY A 236 -8.49 -10.70 -2.54
N TYR A 237 -9.35 -9.81 -3.04
CA TYR A 237 -9.45 -9.58 -4.48
C TYR A 237 -8.34 -8.66 -4.98
N PHE A 238 -8.06 -7.56 -4.28
CA PHE A 238 -6.95 -6.69 -4.63
C PHE A 238 -5.58 -7.38 -4.51
N ASN A 239 -5.34 -8.20 -3.46
CA ASN A 239 -4.11 -9.01 -3.38
C ASN A 239 -3.98 -9.99 -4.56
N HIS A 240 -5.10 -10.50 -5.07
CA HIS A 240 -5.06 -11.32 -6.28
C HIS A 240 -4.61 -10.50 -7.50
N MET A 241 -5.04 -9.24 -7.63
CA MET A 241 -4.58 -8.34 -8.70
C MET A 241 -3.09 -8.02 -8.58
N VAL A 242 -2.62 -7.60 -7.40
CA VAL A 242 -1.19 -7.36 -7.11
C VAL A 242 -0.37 -8.61 -7.41
N GLY A 243 -0.84 -9.77 -6.95
CA GLY A 243 -0.22 -11.05 -7.19
C GLY A 243 -0.19 -11.51 -8.65
N ARG A 244 -0.95 -10.89 -9.57
CA ARG A 244 -0.78 -11.08 -11.01
C ARG A 244 0.33 -10.18 -11.57
N ARG A 245 0.42 -8.93 -11.09
CA ARG A 245 1.49 -8.00 -11.48
C ARG A 245 2.86 -8.52 -11.08
N LEU A 246 3.00 -8.97 -9.83
CA LEU A 246 4.21 -9.66 -9.35
C LEU A 246 4.65 -10.80 -10.30
N LYS A 247 3.71 -11.63 -10.75
CA LYS A 247 4.02 -12.72 -11.70
C LYS A 247 4.44 -12.21 -13.07
N ALA A 248 3.85 -11.12 -13.55
CA ALA A 248 4.26 -10.48 -14.79
C ALA A 248 5.70 -9.93 -14.69
N ASP A 249 6.11 -9.48 -13.49
CA ASP A 249 7.48 -9.03 -13.18
C ASP A 249 8.45 -10.17 -12.80
N GLY A 250 8.10 -11.42 -13.11
CA GLY A 250 8.95 -12.58 -12.91
C GLY A 250 8.97 -13.16 -11.50
N TRP A 251 8.12 -12.70 -10.59
CA TRP A 251 8.02 -13.27 -9.25
C TRP A 251 7.17 -14.55 -9.24
N LYS A 252 7.75 -15.65 -8.76
CA LYS A 252 7.06 -16.93 -8.71
C LYS A 252 6.31 -17.10 -7.40
N LEU A 253 5.04 -17.51 -7.49
CA LEU A 253 4.27 -17.99 -6.34
C LEU A 253 4.86 -19.33 -5.86
N VAL A 254 5.53 -19.34 -4.72
CA VAL A 254 6.18 -20.53 -4.14
C VAL A 254 5.37 -21.16 -3.03
N HIS A 255 4.48 -20.39 -2.39
CA HIS A 255 3.57 -20.88 -1.36
C HIS A 255 2.18 -20.27 -1.51
N ASN A 256 1.12 -21.07 -1.32
CA ASN A 256 -0.24 -20.65 -1.56
C ASN A 256 -1.24 -21.32 -0.61
N GLN A 257 -1.76 -20.58 0.37
CA GLN A 257 -2.82 -21.05 1.28
C GLN A 257 -4.24 -20.74 0.78
N GLY A 258 -4.40 -20.29 -0.47
CA GLY A 258 -5.69 -19.96 -1.06
C GLY A 258 -6.18 -18.56 -0.70
N TYR A 259 -7.48 -18.45 -0.41
CA TYR A 259 -8.19 -17.16 -0.24
C TYR A 259 -9.04 -17.08 1.03
N LYS A 260 -8.81 -17.97 2.01
CA LYS A 260 -9.53 -17.91 3.29
C LYS A 260 -9.09 -16.67 4.08
N TYR A 261 -9.83 -16.27 5.10
CA TYR A 261 -9.28 -15.28 6.04
C TYR A 261 -7.99 -15.82 6.65
N TRP A 262 -7.07 -14.91 6.98
CA TRP A 262 -5.73 -15.24 7.50
C TRP A 262 -4.81 -16.02 6.55
N SER A 263 -5.22 -16.30 5.31
CA SER A 263 -4.37 -17.03 4.37
C SER A 263 -3.31 -16.13 3.75
N GLN A 264 -2.11 -16.66 3.55
CA GLN A 264 -1.00 -15.99 2.90
C GLN A 264 -0.53 -16.68 1.60
N ARG A 265 0.14 -15.89 0.77
CA ARG A 265 0.72 -16.31 -0.51
C ARG A 265 2.10 -15.68 -0.66
N ARG A 266 3.14 -16.50 -0.82
CA ARG A 266 4.55 -16.06 -0.90
C ARG A 266 5.05 -16.09 -2.33
N TYR A 267 5.72 -15.01 -2.70
CA TYR A 267 6.30 -14.77 -4.01
C TYR A 267 7.81 -14.54 -3.86
N GLU A 268 8.60 -15.15 -4.74
CA GLU A 268 10.07 -15.03 -4.72
C GLU A 268 10.59 -14.73 -6.12
N LYS A 269 11.65 -13.90 -6.20
CA LYS A 269 12.37 -13.64 -7.45
C LYS A 269 13.21 -14.87 -7.80
N ARG A 270 13.12 -15.31 -9.05
CA ARG A 270 13.92 -16.40 -9.61
C ARG A 270 14.88 -15.89 -10.65
#